data_AF-A0A1A0HBW6-F1
#
_entry.id   AF-A0A1A0HBW6-F1
#
_cell.length_a   1.000
_cell.length_b   1.000
_cell.length_c   1.000
_cell.angle_alpha   90.00
_cell.angle_beta   90.00
_cell.angle_gamma   90.00
#
_symmetry.space_group_name_H-M   'P 1'
#
loop_
_entity.id
_entity.type
_entity.pdbx_description
1 polymer ?
#
loop_
_entity_poly.entity_id
_entity_poly.type
_entity_poly.pdbx_seq_one_letter_code
_entity_poly.pdbx_strand_id
1 'polypeptide(L)'
;MLSSATFMNLLSNAVTYIVILMLNVLMAVRYFNATYPETARLITMLLAAYILFKCFMRIVRFWWGVFKFSVKVTLLFIAALLALGAYYRGPQRFFMKDLPLVYRIYQKLRQKQREALNNLPAAQEILGNPILDSAVEKNSALGWLSGNAAQLNGENQNFAENNVNYIQDFVKKNVLKTLLNAG
;
A
#
# COMPACT_ATOMS: atom_id res chain seq x y z
N MET A 1 -14.06 55.80 10.92
CA MET A 1 -14.82 54.76 10.19
C MET A 1 -14.92 55.21 8.74
N LEU A 2 -14.31 54.49 7.79
CA LEU A 2 -14.53 54.80 6.36
C LEU A 2 -16.01 54.60 6.04
N SER A 3 -16.61 55.50 5.26
CA SER A 3 -18.00 55.32 4.81
C SER A 3 -18.10 54.09 3.90
N SER A 4 -19.21 53.37 3.96
CA SER A 4 -19.43 52.19 3.10
C SER A 4 -19.24 52.52 1.61
N ALA A 5 -19.59 53.75 1.20
CA ALA A 5 -19.40 54.24 -0.17
C ALA A 5 -17.92 54.38 -0.56
N THR A 6 -17.04 54.87 0.33
CA THR A 6 -15.61 54.99 0.04
C THR A 6 -14.93 53.62 -0.03
N PHE A 7 -15.35 52.66 0.79
CA PHE A 7 -14.87 51.28 0.71
C PHE A 7 -15.25 50.58 -0.60
N MET A 8 -16.52 50.72 -1.03
CA MET A 8 -16.99 50.12 -2.29
C MET A 8 -16.28 50.69 -3.52
N ASN A 9 -16.01 52.00 -3.54
CA ASN A 9 -15.29 52.65 -4.64
C ASN A 9 -13.81 52.21 -4.69
N LEU A 10 -13.15 52.05 -3.54
CA LEU A 10 -11.78 51.53 -3.47
C LEU A 10 -11.70 50.08 -3.95
N LEU A 11 -12.66 49.24 -3.56
CA LEU A 11 -12.73 47.85 -4.01
C LEU A 11 -12.96 47.76 -5.53
N SER A 12 -13.90 48.55 -6.06
CA SER A 12 -14.19 48.62 -7.50
C SER A 12 -12.96 49.05 -8.31
N ASN A 13 -12.26 50.09 -7.87
CA ASN A 13 -11.04 50.56 -8.52
C ASN A 13 -9.92 49.53 -8.44
N ALA A 14 -9.72 48.89 -7.29
CA ALA A 14 -8.73 47.83 -7.13
C ALA A 14 -9.00 46.64 -8.08
N VAL A 15 -10.25 46.20 -8.17
CA VAL A 15 -10.65 45.14 -9.11
C VAL A 15 -10.39 45.57 -10.55
N THR A 16 -10.71 46.81 -10.91
CA THR A 16 -10.48 47.34 -12.27
C THR A 16 -8.98 47.37 -12.62
N TYR A 17 -8.12 47.82 -11.70
CA TYR A 17 -6.67 47.79 -11.91
C TYR A 17 -6.12 46.37 -12.06
N ILE A 18 -6.62 45.41 -11.27
CA ILE A 18 -6.24 44.01 -11.40
C ILE A 18 -6.64 43.45 -12.77
N VAL A 19 -7.85 43.76 -13.24
CA VAL A 19 -8.34 43.32 -14.55
C VAL A 19 -7.50 43.90 -15.68
N ILE A 20 -7.17 45.19 -15.64
CA ILE A 20 -6.31 45.86 -16.64
C ILE A 20 -4.91 45.23 -16.64
N LEU A 21 -4.34 44.98 -15.47
CA LEU A 21 -3.03 44.33 -15.34
C LEU A 21 -3.05 42.92 -15.91
N MET A 22 -4.09 42.12 -15.62
CA MET A 22 -4.27 40.79 -16.21
C MET A 22 -4.40 40.84 -17.73
N LEU A 23 -5.15 41.81 -18.27
CA LEU A 23 -5.30 41.99 -19.72
C LEU A 23 -3.98 42.33 -20.40
N ASN A 24 -3.18 43.21 -19.80
CA ASN A 24 -1.86 43.57 -20.31
C ASN A 24 -0.89 42.39 -20.30
N VAL A 25 -0.90 41.60 -19.22
CA VAL A 25 -0.10 40.37 -19.13
C VAL A 25 -0.54 39.37 -20.19
N LEU A 26 -1.86 39.20 -20.41
CA LEU A 26 -2.38 38.30 -21.44
C LEU A 26 -1.95 38.74 -22.85
N MET A 27 -2.01 40.04 -23.15
CA MET A 27 -1.54 40.59 -24.42
C MET A 27 -0.03 40.38 -24.60
N ALA A 28 0.77 40.64 -23.57
CA ALA A 28 2.22 40.40 -23.61
C ALA A 28 2.53 38.91 -23.85
N VAL A 29 1.82 38.00 -23.17
CA VAL A 29 1.97 36.56 -23.37
C VAL A 29 1.59 36.15 -24.79
N ARG A 30 0.47 36.66 -25.33
CA ARG A 30 0.05 36.39 -26.72
C ARG A 30 1.08 36.89 -27.73
N TYR A 31 1.61 38.10 -27.54
CA TYR A 31 2.65 38.67 -28.38
C TYR A 31 3.95 37.84 -28.34
N PHE A 32 4.34 37.39 -27.15
CA PHE A 32 5.53 36.55 -26.97
C PHE A 32 5.37 35.17 -27.62
N ASN A 33 4.16 34.58 -27.52
CA ASN A 33 3.85 33.28 -28.12
C ASN A 33 3.77 33.35 -29.66
N ALA A 34 3.37 34.50 -30.22
CA ALA A 34 3.38 34.74 -31.66
C ALA A 34 4.80 34.99 -32.22
N THR A 35 5.65 35.71 -31.46
CA THR A 35 7.01 36.06 -31.90
C THR A 35 8.01 34.91 -31.70
N TYR A 36 7.90 34.14 -30.61
CA TYR A 36 8.83 33.05 -30.27
C TYR A 36 8.06 31.79 -29.80
N PRO A 37 7.39 31.08 -30.73
CA PRO A 37 6.49 29.98 -30.38
C PRO A 37 7.20 28.80 -29.70
N GLU A 38 8.41 28.44 -30.13
CA GLU A 38 9.15 27.31 -29.57
C GLU A 38 9.58 27.58 -28.11
N THR A 39 10.11 28.78 -27.85
CA THR A 39 10.54 29.18 -26.50
C THR A 39 9.35 29.31 -25.55
N ALA A 40 8.25 29.89 -26.02
CA ALA A 40 7.03 30.04 -25.23
C ALA A 40 6.40 28.68 -24.87
N ARG A 41 6.45 27.71 -25.78
CA ARG A 41 6.00 26.33 -25.54
C ARG A 41 6.84 25.62 -24.47
N LEU A 42 8.16 25.77 -24.52
CA LEU A 42 9.05 25.24 -23.49
C LEU A 42 8.78 25.85 -22.12
N ILE A 43 8.66 27.18 -22.05
CA ILE A 43 8.41 27.89 -20.79
C ILE A 43 7.04 27.49 -20.19
N THR A 44 6.01 27.39 -21.02
CA THR A 44 4.67 26.98 -20.56
C THR A 44 4.62 25.52 -20.11
N MET A 45 5.31 24.60 -20.79
CA MET A 45 5.47 23.22 -20.32
C MET A 45 6.19 23.16 -18.97
N LEU A 46 7.27 23.92 -18.81
CA LEU A 46 8.06 23.95 -17.58
C LEU A 46 7.24 24.54 -16.41
N LEU A 47 6.47 25.59 -16.67
CA LEU A 47 5.53 26.17 -15.72
C LEU A 47 4.42 25.18 -15.33
N ALA A 48 3.83 24.48 -16.31
CA ALA A 48 2.81 23.47 -16.07
C ALA A 48 3.36 22.30 -15.24
N ALA A 49 4.57 21.81 -15.56
CA ALA A 49 5.25 20.78 -14.80
C ALA A 49 5.53 21.22 -13.36
N TYR A 50 5.95 22.48 -13.16
CA TYR A 50 6.17 23.04 -11.83
C TYR A 50 4.87 23.12 -11.01
N ILE A 51 3.77 23.58 -11.62
CA ILE A 51 2.46 23.62 -10.95
C ILE A 51 2.00 22.20 -10.58
N LEU A 52 2.11 21.25 -11.51
CA LEU A 52 1.78 19.84 -11.26
C LEU A 52 2.61 19.27 -10.11
N PHE A 53 3.92 19.48 -10.11
CA PHE A 53 4.80 19.04 -9.03
C PHE A 53 4.37 19.63 -7.67
N LYS A 54 4.06 20.93 -7.63
CA LYS A 54 3.64 21.61 -6.40
C LYS A 54 2.29 21.10 -5.89
N CYS A 55 1.34 20.86 -6.80
CA CYS A 55 0.05 20.23 -6.49
C CYS A 55 0.23 18.80 -5.98
N PHE A 56 1.06 18.00 -6.64
CA PHE A 56 1.37 16.63 -6.23
C PHE A 56 1.98 16.60 -4.83
N MET A 57 2.95 17.46 -4.54
CA MET A 57 3.56 17.57 -3.20
C MET A 57 2.54 17.96 -2.12
N ARG A 58 1.55 18.80 -2.45
CA ARG A 58 0.45 19.14 -1.53
C ARG A 58 -0.45 17.92 -1.26
N ILE A 59 -0.78 17.16 -2.29
CA ILE A 59 -1.57 15.92 -2.17
C ILE A 59 -0.83 14.90 -1.30
N VAL A 60 0.45 14.65 -1.57
CA VAL A 60 1.27 13.72 -0.77
C VAL A 60 1.33 14.15 0.71
N ARG A 61 1.52 15.44 0.99
CA ARG A 61 1.50 15.95 2.38
C ARG A 61 0.14 15.77 3.04
N PHE A 62 -0.94 15.96 2.31
CA PHE A 62 -2.29 15.71 2.81
C PHE A 62 -2.47 14.24 3.18
N TRP A 63 -2.13 13.31 2.27
CA TRP A 63 -2.18 11.87 2.55
C TRP A 63 -1.32 11.46 3.73
N TRP A 64 -0.11 12.01 3.84
CA TRP A 64 0.75 11.78 5.00
C TRP A 64 0.13 12.29 6.31
N GLY A 65 -0.57 13.42 6.26
CA GLY A 65 -1.36 13.95 7.38
C GLY A 65 -2.49 13.00 7.78
N VAL A 66 -3.28 12.53 6.81
CA VAL A 66 -4.36 11.56 7.01
C VAL A 66 -3.83 10.25 7.60
N PHE A 67 -2.71 9.74 7.08
CA PHE A 67 -2.07 8.53 7.59
C PHE A 67 -1.66 8.69 9.06
N LYS A 68 -0.96 9.78 9.42
CA LYS A 68 -0.59 10.05 10.82
C LYS A 68 -1.81 10.19 11.73
N PHE A 69 -2.89 10.79 11.24
CA PHE A 69 -4.14 10.92 11.99
C PHE A 69 -4.78 9.54 12.22
N SER A 70 -4.88 8.72 11.16
CA SER A 70 -5.43 7.36 11.23
C SER A 70 -4.67 6.51 12.24
N VAL A 71 -3.34 6.50 12.21
CA VAL A 71 -2.51 5.76 13.19
C VAL A 71 -2.82 6.20 14.63
N LYS A 72 -2.95 7.50 14.89
CA LYS A 72 -3.28 8.02 16.22
C LYS A 72 -4.67 7.57 16.69
N VAL A 73 -5.67 7.65 15.80
CA VAL A 73 -7.04 7.21 16.10
C VAL A 73 -7.08 5.71 16.39
N THR A 74 -6.40 4.89 15.60
CA THR A 74 -6.30 3.45 15.83
C THR A 74 -5.63 3.12 17.16
N LEU A 75 -4.53 3.81 17.49
CA LEU A 75 -3.86 3.63 18.80
C LEU A 75 -4.78 4.00 19.96
N LEU A 76 -5.50 5.11 19.85
CA LEU A 76 -6.47 5.54 20.88
C LEU A 76 -7.61 4.53 21.00
N PHE A 77 -8.13 4.01 19.88
CA PHE A 77 -9.16 2.99 19.88
C PHE A 77 -8.71 1.69 20.55
N ILE A 78 -7.49 1.22 20.26
CA ILE A 78 -6.91 0.04 20.93
C ILE A 78 -6.77 0.31 22.44
N ALA A 79 -6.26 1.48 22.83
CA ALA A 79 -6.15 1.84 24.24
C ALA A 79 -7.52 1.86 24.94
N ALA A 80 -8.55 2.39 24.27
CA ALA A 80 -9.91 2.41 24.79
C ALA A 80 -10.50 0.99 24.93
N LEU A 81 -10.24 0.09 23.98
CA LEU A 81 -10.64 -1.32 24.08
C LEU A 81 -9.94 -2.04 25.23
N LEU A 82 -8.64 -1.81 25.42
CA LEU A 82 -7.89 -2.37 26.56
C LEU A 82 -8.44 -1.85 27.89
N ALA A 83 -8.76 -0.55 27.97
CA ALA A 83 -9.35 0.06 29.15
C ALA A 83 -10.75 -0.50 29.45
N LEU A 84 -11.60 -0.66 28.42
CA LEU A 84 -12.91 -1.31 28.54
C LEU A 84 -12.80 -2.78 28.98
N GLY A 85 -11.86 -3.53 28.42
CA GLY A 85 -11.59 -4.92 28.82
C GLY A 85 -11.13 -5.02 30.27
N ALA A 86 -10.24 -4.13 30.71
CA ALA A 86 -9.79 -4.05 32.09
C ALA A 86 -10.93 -3.63 33.04
N TYR A 87 -11.80 -2.71 32.62
CA TYR A 87 -12.96 -2.28 33.39
C TYR A 87 -13.99 -3.41 33.58
N TYR A 88 -14.32 -4.14 32.51
CA TYR A 88 -15.35 -5.17 32.55
C TYR A 88 -14.93 -6.43 33.34
N ARG A 89 -13.65 -6.82 33.30
CA ARG A 89 -13.13 -8.04 33.98
C ARG A 89 -12.42 -7.78 35.31
N GLY A 90 -12.19 -6.51 35.65
CA GLY A 90 -11.37 -6.07 36.76
C GLY A 90 -9.88 -5.98 36.39
N PRO A 91 -9.21 -4.86 36.73
CA PRO A 91 -7.85 -4.58 36.26
C PRO A 91 -6.84 -5.66 36.71
N GLN A 92 -7.00 -6.20 37.92
CA GLN A 92 -6.11 -7.21 38.47
C GLN A 92 -6.10 -8.52 37.66
N ARG A 93 -7.26 -8.96 37.15
CA ARG A 93 -7.36 -10.18 36.32
C ARG A 93 -6.86 -9.96 34.90
N PHE A 94 -7.11 -8.78 34.33
CA PHE A 94 -6.67 -8.42 32.98
C PHE A 94 -5.14 -8.33 32.87
N PHE A 95 -4.49 -7.61 33.80
CA PHE A 95 -3.03 -7.48 33.80
C PHE A 95 -2.29 -8.78 34.16
N MET A 96 -2.88 -9.65 34.99
CA MET A 96 -2.23 -10.91 35.39
C MET A 96 -2.47 -12.09 34.45
N LYS A 97 -3.58 -12.15 33.70
CA LYS A 97 -3.90 -13.31 32.84
C LYS A 97 -3.94 -12.98 31.35
N ASP A 98 -4.57 -11.87 30.97
CA ASP A 98 -4.79 -11.55 29.56
C ASP A 98 -3.55 -10.91 28.92
N LEU A 99 -2.87 -9.99 29.62
CA LEU A 99 -1.65 -9.35 29.11
C LEU A 99 -0.49 -10.34 28.87
N PRO A 100 -0.18 -11.28 29.79
CA PRO A 100 0.89 -12.25 29.56
C PRO A 100 0.55 -13.26 28.46
N LEU A 101 -0.74 -13.56 28.25
CA LEU A 101 -1.19 -14.44 27.18
C LEU A 101 -0.97 -13.79 25.81
N VAL A 102 -1.36 -12.52 25.66
CA VAL A 102 -1.08 -11.74 24.43
C VAL A 102 0.42 -11.63 24.18
N TYR A 103 1.22 -11.39 25.24
CA TYR A 103 2.67 -11.33 25.13
C TYR A 103 3.30 -12.65 24.68
N ARG A 104 2.85 -13.79 25.24
CA ARG A 104 3.32 -15.13 24.80
C ARG A 104 2.94 -15.42 23.35
N ILE A 105 1.74 -15.04 22.91
CA ILE A 105 1.31 -15.20 21.53
C ILE A 105 2.19 -14.35 20.60
N TYR A 106 2.42 -13.08 20.95
CA TYR A 106 3.30 -12.19 20.18
C TYR A 106 4.73 -12.75 20.06
N GLN A 107 5.30 -13.28 21.15
CA GLN A 107 6.60 -13.93 21.11
C GLN A 107 6.62 -15.15 20.18
N LYS A 108 5.61 -16.02 20.25
CA LYS A 108 5.48 -17.18 19.36
C LYS A 108 5.37 -16.78 17.89
N LEU A 109 4.59 -15.76 17.57
CA LEU A 109 4.47 -15.22 16.20
C LEU A 109 5.81 -14.65 15.70
N ARG A 110 6.51 -13.88 16.54
CA ARG A 110 7.82 -13.32 16.20
C ARG A 110 8.87 -14.41 15.99
N GLN A 111 8.83 -15.47 16.78
CA GLN A 111 9.71 -16.61 16.62
C GLN A 111 9.43 -17.36 15.31
N LYS A 112 8.15 -17.66 15.00
CA LYS A 112 7.78 -18.28 13.72
C LYS A 112 8.17 -17.43 12.51
N GLN A 113 8.04 -16.10 12.59
CA GLN A 113 8.51 -15.22 11.52
C GLN A 113 10.02 -15.29 11.35
N ARG A 114 10.80 -15.33 12.45
CA ARG A 114 12.25 -15.49 12.38
C ARG A 114 12.67 -16.85 11.83
N GLU A 115 11.98 -17.91 12.22
CA GLU A 115 12.20 -19.25 11.67
C GLU A 115 11.90 -19.27 10.16
N ALA A 116 10.79 -18.66 9.74
CA ALA A 116 10.47 -18.52 8.31
C ALA A 116 11.55 -17.72 7.55
N LEU A 117 12.01 -16.59 8.10
CA LEU A 117 13.09 -15.77 7.53
C LEU A 117 14.43 -16.52 7.47
N ASN A 118 14.76 -17.30 8.50
CA ASN A 118 15.99 -18.11 8.55
C ASN A 118 15.93 -19.33 7.62
N ASN A 119 14.74 -19.79 7.26
CA ASN A 119 14.54 -20.89 6.32
C ASN A 119 14.43 -20.40 4.85
N LEU A 120 14.36 -19.09 4.60
CA LEU A 120 14.36 -18.53 3.24
C LEU A 120 15.62 -18.86 2.42
N PRO A 121 16.85 -18.83 2.99
CA PRO A 121 18.06 -19.22 2.26
C PRO A 121 18.03 -20.70 1.87
N ALA A 122 17.56 -21.58 2.77
CA ALA A 122 17.39 -23.01 2.47
C ALA A 122 16.31 -23.25 1.41
N ALA A 123 15.21 -22.49 1.44
CA ALA A 123 14.19 -22.53 0.40
C ALA A 123 14.70 -21.99 -0.95
N GLN A 124 15.54 -20.95 -0.94
CA GLN A 124 16.23 -20.44 -2.13
C GLN A 124 17.29 -21.40 -2.66
N GLU A 125 17.94 -22.18 -1.79
CA GLU A 125 18.87 -23.23 -2.20
C GLU A 125 18.12 -24.40 -2.86
N ILE A 126 16.95 -24.80 -2.34
CA ILE A 126 16.09 -25.81 -2.97
C ILE A 126 15.51 -25.31 -4.30
N LEU A 127 15.13 -24.03 -4.40
CA LEU A 127 14.54 -23.45 -5.61
C LEU A 127 15.59 -22.96 -6.63
N GLY A 128 16.84 -22.74 -6.20
CA GLY A 128 17.93 -22.20 -7.00
C GLY A 128 18.96 -23.23 -7.43
N ASN A 129 18.92 -24.46 -6.88
CA ASN A 129 19.81 -25.54 -7.29
C ASN A 129 19.12 -26.37 -8.40
N PRO A 130 19.64 -26.38 -9.65
CA PRO A 130 19.05 -27.13 -10.77
C PRO A 130 19.18 -28.65 -10.63
N ILE A 131 19.80 -29.14 -9.55
CA ILE A 131 19.84 -30.54 -9.17
C ILE A 131 18.99 -30.69 -7.91
N LEU A 132 17.66 -30.68 -8.09
CA LEU A 132 16.81 -31.27 -7.07
C LEU A 132 17.14 -32.76 -7.01
N ASP A 133 17.39 -33.27 -5.82
CA ASP A 133 17.38 -34.70 -5.58
C ASP A 133 16.05 -35.27 -6.13
N SER A 134 16.13 -36.22 -7.04
CA SER A 134 15.00 -36.76 -7.82
C SER A 134 13.84 -37.26 -6.95
N ALA A 135 14.11 -37.55 -5.67
CA ALA A 135 13.11 -37.94 -4.68
C ALA A 135 12.30 -36.75 -4.14
N VAL A 136 12.89 -35.56 -4.03
CA VAL A 136 12.24 -34.34 -3.53
C VAL A 136 11.45 -33.66 -4.66
N GLU A 137 11.98 -33.69 -5.88
CA GLU A 137 11.28 -33.18 -7.07
C GLU A 137 9.95 -33.91 -7.24
N LYS A 138 9.95 -35.26 -7.28
CA LYS A 138 8.74 -36.08 -7.39
C LYS A 138 7.65 -35.82 -6.34
N ASN A 139 8.04 -35.35 -5.15
CA ASN A 139 7.12 -35.09 -4.04
C ASN A 139 6.73 -33.60 -3.89
N SER A 140 7.26 -32.73 -4.75
CA SER A 140 6.96 -31.30 -4.77
C SER A 140 5.93 -30.97 -5.85
N ALA A 141 5.15 -29.90 -5.64
CA ALA A 141 4.18 -29.43 -6.63
C ALA A 141 4.86 -29.07 -7.97
N LEU A 142 6.10 -28.57 -7.92
CA LEU A 142 6.90 -28.25 -9.09
C LEU A 142 7.35 -29.50 -9.85
N GLY A 143 7.75 -30.57 -9.16
CA GLY A 143 8.12 -31.80 -9.85
C GLY A 143 6.94 -32.58 -10.40
N TRP A 144 5.76 -32.52 -9.77
CA TRP A 144 4.52 -33.01 -10.38
C TRP A 144 4.18 -32.23 -11.66
N LEU A 145 4.34 -30.90 -11.66
CA LEU A 145 4.15 -30.07 -12.85
C LEU A 145 5.17 -30.39 -13.95
N SER A 146 6.44 -30.60 -13.59
CA SER A 146 7.50 -30.97 -14.55
C SER A 146 7.24 -32.33 -15.21
N GLY A 147 6.80 -33.33 -14.44
CA GLY A 147 6.52 -34.67 -14.92
C GLY A 147 5.26 -34.76 -15.81
N ASN A 148 4.35 -33.80 -15.69
CA ASN A 148 3.13 -33.72 -16.49
C ASN A 148 3.15 -32.56 -17.50
N ALA A 149 4.30 -31.90 -17.69
CA ALA A 149 4.46 -30.77 -18.62
C ALA A 149 4.15 -31.14 -20.07
N ALA A 150 4.38 -32.39 -20.48
CA ALA A 150 4.01 -32.89 -21.80
C ALA A 150 2.49 -33.00 -22.01
N GLN A 151 1.72 -33.23 -20.94
CA GLN A 151 0.25 -33.25 -20.97
C GLN A 151 -0.36 -31.84 -20.89
N LEU A 152 0.40 -30.84 -20.46
CA LEU A 152 -0.02 -29.44 -20.36
C LEU A 152 0.03 -28.69 -21.71
N ASN A 153 0.85 -29.15 -22.67
CA ASN A 153 1.04 -28.47 -23.96
C ASN A 153 0.12 -28.95 -25.10
N GLY A 154 -0.60 -30.07 -24.92
CA GLY A 154 -1.53 -30.58 -25.92
C GLY A 154 -2.92 -30.68 -25.33
N GLU A 155 -3.76 -29.67 -25.62
CA GLU A 155 -5.21 -29.63 -25.38
C GLU A 155 -5.69 -30.20 -24.03
N ASN A 156 -6.02 -29.37 -23.03
CA ASN A 156 -7.08 -29.72 -22.05
C ASN A 156 -7.35 -28.60 -21.03
N GLN A 157 -8.42 -27.83 -21.25
CA GLN A 157 -9.13 -27.14 -20.16
C GLN A 157 -9.56 -28.12 -19.03
N ASN A 158 -9.59 -29.43 -19.34
CA ASN A 158 -9.93 -30.51 -18.42
C ASN A 158 -8.79 -30.98 -17.49
N PHE A 159 -7.54 -30.53 -17.67
CA PHE A 159 -6.42 -30.99 -16.84
C PHE A 159 -6.49 -30.38 -15.43
N ALA A 160 -6.84 -29.10 -15.35
CA ALA A 160 -7.06 -28.43 -14.07
C ALA A 160 -8.27 -29.07 -13.35
N GLU A 161 -9.38 -29.29 -14.04
CA GLU A 161 -10.60 -29.88 -13.45
C GLU A 161 -10.39 -31.30 -12.92
N ASN A 162 -9.69 -32.16 -13.68
CA ASN A 162 -9.41 -33.54 -13.26
C ASN A 162 -8.40 -33.65 -12.10
N ASN A 163 -7.58 -32.62 -11.88
CA ASN A 163 -6.52 -32.64 -10.86
C ASN A 163 -6.76 -31.66 -9.69
N VAL A 164 -7.83 -30.85 -9.72
CA VAL A 164 -8.24 -29.98 -8.62
C VAL A 164 -8.42 -30.78 -7.32
N ASN A 165 -8.96 -32.00 -7.39
CA ASN A 165 -9.12 -32.84 -6.21
C ASN A 165 -7.77 -33.23 -5.60
N TYR A 166 -6.76 -33.53 -6.42
CA TYR A 166 -5.42 -33.88 -5.93
C TYR A 166 -4.70 -32.67 -5.34
N ILE A 167 -4.83 -31.50 -5.97
CA ILE A 167 -4.27 -30.23 -5.47
C ILE A 167 -4.96 -29.82 -4.17
N GLN A 168 -6.29 -29.94 -4.08
CA GLN A 168 -7.05 -29.66 -2.86
C GLN A 168 -6.68 -30.61 -1.73
N ASP A 169 -6.48 -31.90 -2.01
CA ASP A 169 -6.12 -32.89 -0.99
C ASP A 169 -4.67 -32.69 -0.49
N PHE A 170 -3.76 -32.29 -1.38
CA PHE A 170 -2.39 -31.89 -1.02
C PHE A 170 -2.37 -30.63 -0.14
N VAL A 171 -3.13 -29.59 -0.51
CA VAL A 171 -3.26 -28.37 0.30
C VAL A 171 -3.92 -28.68 1.63
N LYS A 172 -5.02 -29.45 1.66
CA LYS A 172 -5.68 -29.86 2.91
C LYS A 172 -4.74 -30.63 3.82
N LYS A 173 -4.02 -31.64 3.33
CA LYS A 173 -3.08 -32.43 4.15
C LYS A 173 -1.96 -31.57 4.73
N ASN A 174 -1.40 -30.65 3.96
CA ASN A 174 -0.33 -29.77 4.46
C ASN A 174 -0.86 -28.69 5.42
N VAL A 175 -2.04 -28.13 5.16
CA VAL A 175 -2.69 -27.16 6.06
C VAL A 175 -3.14 -27.82 7.36
N LEU A 176 -3.72 -29.04 7.32
CA LEU A 176 -4.09 -29.80 8.52
C LEU A 176 -2.87 -30.20 9.35
N LYS A 177 -1.76 -30.63 8.73
CA LYS A 177 -0.50 -30.89 9.47
C LYS A 177 0.02 -29.63 10.16
N THR A 178 -0.12 -28.49 9.50
CA THR A 178 0.32 -27.19 10.05
C THR A 178 -0.59 -26.72 11.19
N LEU A 179 -1.89 -27.04 11.15
CA LEU A 179 -2.85 -26.75 12.22
C LEU A 179 -2.72 -27.71 13.41
N LEU A 180 -2.53 -29.01 13.18
CA LEU A 180 -2.34 -30.01 14.24
C LEU A 180 -1.02 -29.83 15.00
N ASN A 181 0.04 -29.33 14.35
CA ASN A 181 1.30 -28.98 15.01
C ASN A 181 1.29 -27.57 15.65
N ALA A 182 0.17 -26.84 15.58
CA ALA A 182 0.02 -25.50 16.13
C ALA A 182 -0.90 -25.41 17.36
N GLY A 183 -1.54 -26.52 17.76
CA GLY A 183 -2.24 -26.68 19.05
C GLY A 183 -1.30 -27.22 20.13
#